data_AF-A0AAQ3SXF4-F1
#
_entry.id   AF-A0AAQ3SXF4-F1
#
_cell.length_a   1.000
_cell.length_b   1.000
_cell.length_c   1.000
_cell.angle_alpha   90.00
_cell.angle_beta   90.00
_cell.angle_gamma   90.00
#
_symmetry.space_group_name_H-M   'P 1'
#
loop_
_entity.id
_entity.type
_entity.pdbx_description
1 polymer ?
#
loop_
_entity_poly.entity_id
_entity_poly.type
_entity_poly.pdbx_seq_one_letter_code
_entity_poly.pdbx_strand_id
1 'polypeptide(L)'
;MTEKLEKDVPMLICKMEKIFPPGFFDPMQHLLVHLAYEAKVRGHVQFRWMYHIKRALKYLRAMVGSKARVEGCIAGAFILKEISYFSSVYSAEEHNVNAPTMRYNMGEEPPLTDLPLFQSTGASAMKRQNWISKKQPTSKQLEKMRQDVID
;
A
#
# COMPACT_ATOMS: atom_id res chain seq x y z
N MET A 1 16.53 11.62 7.88
CA MET A 1 15.56 11.86 8.97
C MET A 1 16.13 11.36 10.31
N THR A 2 16.59 10.10 10.37
CA THR A 2 17.21 9.51 11.58
C THR A 2 18.47 10.25 12.05
N GLU A 3 19.34 10.72 11.15
CA GLU A 3 20.55 11.47 11.52
C GLU A 3 20.28 12.83 12.21
N LYS A 4 19.13 13.47 11.90
CA LYS A 4 18.71 14.69 12.60
C LYS A 4 18.24 14.34 14.01
N LEU A 5 17.43 13.28 14.15
CA LEU A 5 16.94 12.80 15.43
C LEU A 5 18.06 12.36 16.38
N GLU A 6 19.13 11.73 15.88
CA GLU A 6 20.30 11.36 16.70
C GLU A 6 20.97 12.57 17.36
N LYS A 7 20.96 13.74 16.71
CA LYS A 7 21.53 14.99 17.25
C LYS A 7 20.53 15.77 18.10
N ASP A 8 19.26 15.77 17.71
CA ASP A 8 18.23 16.59 18.34
C ASP A 8 17.69 15.97 19.65
N VAL A 9 17.62 14.63 19.75
CA VAL A 9 17.07 13.94 20.93
C VAL A 9 17.90 14.18 22.21
N PRO A 10 19.24 14.05 22.20
CA PRO A 10 20.04 14.37 23.39
C PRO A 10 19.91 15.84 23.80
N MET A 11 19.86 16.75 22.82
CA MET A 11 19.67 18.18 23.06
C MET A 11 18.30 18.49 23.66
N LEU A 12 17.25 17.78 23.25
CA LEU A 12 15.90 17.93 23.79
C LEU A 12 15.85 17.44 25.25
N ILE A 13 16.44 16.27 25.53
CA ILE A 13 16.51 15.70 26.89
C ILE A 13 17.22 16.65 27.84
N CYS A 14 18.40 17.17 27.44
CA CYS A 14 19.14 18.15 28.24
C CYS A 14 18.36 19.46 28.47
N LYS A 15 17.51 19.89 27.52
CA LYS A 15 16.66 21.07 27.69
C LYS A 15 15.50 20.79 28.65
N MET A 16 14.91 19.60 28.57
CA MET A 16 13.83 19.18 29.47
C MET A 16 14.32 18.99 30.91
N GLU A 17 15.55 18.49 31.10
CA GLU A 17 16.17 18.33 32.43
C GLU A 17 16.32 19.65 33.19
N LYS A 18 16.45 20.77 32.46
CA LYS A 18 16.49 22.10 33.06
C LYS A 18 15.12 22.62 33.52
N ILE A 19 14.04 22.05 33.01
CA ILE A 19 12.67 22.55 33.25
C ILE A 19 11.96 21.70 34.31
N PHE A 20 12.15 20.39 34.30
CA PHE A 20 11.48 19.48 35.22
C PHE A 20 12.33 19.18 36.47
N PRO A 21 11.68 18.88 37.61
CA PRO A 21 12.40 18.44 38.80
C PRO A 21 13.13 17.12 38.56
N PRO A 22 14.25 16.85 39.26
CA PRO A 22 15.08 15.67 39.03
C PRO A 22 14.34 14.33 39.22
N GLY A 23 13.29 14.31 40.06
CA GLY A 23 12.44 13.11 40.24
C GLY A 23 11.57 12.75 39.03
N PHE A 24 11.52 13.59 37.98
CA PHE A 24 10.82 13.29 36.75
C PHE A 24 11.67 12.48 35.76
N PHE A 25 13.00 12.55 35.87
CA PHE A 25 13.92 11.89 34.95
C PHE A 25 14.26 10.47 35.40
N ASP A 26 13.44 9.53 34.96
CA ASP A 26 13.70 8.11 35.08
C ASP A 26 14.65 7.63 33.96
N PRO A 27 15.27 6.45 34.10
CA PRO A 27 16.04 5.83 33.03
C PRO A 27 15.27 5.67 31.70
N MET A 28 13.93 5.66 31.78
CA MET A 28 13.03 5.56 30.62
C MET A 28 13.17 6.74 29.65
N GLN A 29 13.39 7.97 30.11
CA GLN A 29 13.61 9.11 29.20
C GLN A 29 14.95 8.98 28.45
N HIS A 30 15.95 8.36 29.07
CA HIS A 30 17.25 8.12 28.43
C HIS A 30 17.20 7.03 27.35
N LEU A 31 16.23 6.10 27.40
CA LEU A 31 16.03 5.11 26.33
C LEU A 31 15.76 5.74 24.96
N LEU A 32 15.20 6.96 24.91
CA LEU A 32 14.96 7.68 23.65
C LEU A 32 16.25 7.96 22.87
N VAL A 33 17.36 8.18 23.57
CA VAL A 33 18.69 8.36 22.95
C VAL A 33 19.11 7.09 22.21
N HIS A 34 18.95 5.93 22.87
CA HIS A 34 19.28 4.64 22.28
C HIS A 34 18.31 4.26 21.16
N LEU A 35 17.04 4.66 21.24
CA LEU A 35 16.03 4.31 20.23
C LEU A 35 16.32 4.93 18.86
N ALA A 36 16.83 6.17 18.82
CA ALA A 36 17.20 6.81 17.55
C ALA A 36 18.32 6.05 16.84
N TYR A 37 19.34 5.64 17.60
CA TYR A 37 20.43 4.81 17.10
C TYR A 37 19.96 3.42 16.70
N GLU A 38 19.15 2.76 17.53
CA GLU A 38 18.58 1.45 17.20
C GLU A 38 17.72 1.49 15.94
N ALA A 39 16.93 2.54 15.74
CA ALA A 39 16.12 2.70 14.53
C ALA A 39 16.96 2.88 13.27
N LYS A 40 18.12 3.55 13.38
CA LYS A 40 19.08 3.69 12.26
C LYS A 40 19.74 2.36 11.93
N VAL A 41 20.20 1.61 12.93
CA VAL A 41 20.92 0.34 12.73
C VAL A 41 19.98 -0.79 12.33
N ARG A 42 18.85 -0.93 13.02
CA ARG A 42 17.93 -2.07 12.87
C ARG A 42 16.79 -1.82 11.88
N GLY A 43 16.60 -0.57 11.44
CA GLY A 43 15.50 -0.21 10.54
C GLY A 43 14.13 -0.28 11.20
N HIS A 44 13.08 -0.44 10.39
CA HIS A 44 11.70 -0.42 10.86
C HIS A 44 11.42 -1.57 11.84
N VAL A 45 10.77 -1.26 12.97
CA VAL A 45 10.33 -2.23 14.00
C VAL A 45 9.56 -3.43 13.43
N GLN A 46 8.81 -3.25 12.35
CA GLN A 46 8.02 -4.30 11.70
C GLN A 46 8.88 -5.47 11.22
N PHE A 47 10.11 -5.22 10.75
CA PHE A 47 11.02 -6.28 10.31
C PHE A 47 11.76 -6.98 11.46
N ARG A 48 11.71 -6.43 12.68
CA ARG A 48 12.31 -7.06 13.87
C ARG A 48 11.46 -8.22 14.39
N TRP A 49 10.17 -8.25 14.07
CA TRP A 49 9.24 -9.24 14.58
C TRP A 49 9.14 -10.42 13.61
N MET A 50 9.45 -11.62 14.09
CA MET A 50 9.30 -12.87 13.33
C MET A 50 7.82 -13.13 12.92
N TYR A 51 6.87 -12.38 13.47
CA TYR A 51 5.45 -12.52 13.21
C TYR A 51 5.08 -12.41 11.72
N HIS A 52 5.62 -11.43 10.97
CA HIS A 52 5.32 -11.28 9.55
C HIS A 52 5.81 -12.47 8.71
N ILE A 53 7.03 -12.94 9.01
CA ILE A 53 7.61 -14.13 8.37
C ILE A 53 6.75 -15.37 8.67
N LYS A 54 6.37 -15.57 9.94
CA LYS A 54 5.50 -16.68 10.34
C LYS A 54 4.15 -16.64 9.64
N ARG A 55 3.56 -15.45 9.46
CA ARG A 55 2.27 -15.29 8.77
C ARG A 55 2.37 -15.61 7.28
N ALA A 56 3.43 -15.15 6.62
CA ALA A 56 3.69 -15.49 5.22
C ALA A 56 3.89 -17.00 5.04
N LEU A 57 4.69 -17.63 5.90
CA LEU A 57 4.90 -19.09 5.87
C LEU A 57 3.62 -19.89 6.16
N LYS A 58 2.75 -19.40 7.06
CA LYS A 58 1.44 -20.03 7.31
C LYS A 58 0.58 -20.04 6.04
N TYR A 59 0.57 -18.93 5.31
CA TYR A 59 -0.18 -18.81 4.05
C TYR A 59 0.38 -19.73 2.96
N LEU A 60 1.71 -19.72 2.76
CA LEU A 60 2.36 -20.60 1.78
C LEU A 60 2.15 -22.08 2.12
N ARG A 61 2.21 -22.45 3.41
CA ARG A 61 1.93 -23.81 3.85
C ARG A 61 0.50 -24.26 3.51
N ALA A 62 -0.47 -23.37 3.58
CA ALA A 62 -1.85 -23.69 3.21
C ALA A 62 -2.02 -23.97 1.70
N MET A 63 -1.12 -23.45 0.86
CA MET A 63 -1.11 -23.72 -0.59
C MET A 63 -0.47 -25.06 -0.96
N VAL A 64 0.30 -25.67 -0.05
CA VAL A 64 1.04 -26.91 -0.33
C VAL A 64 0.11 -28.11 -0.11
N GLY A 65 -0.36 -28.72 -1.21
CA GLY A 65 -1.14 -29.96 -1.15
C GLY A 65 -0.28 -31.21 -0.98
N SER A 66 0.91 -31.26 -1.61
CA SER A 66 1.84 -32.40 -1.51
C SER A 66 3.23 -31.95 -1.10
N LYS A 67 3.78 -32.61 -0.07
CA LYS A 67 5.15 -32.34 0.42
C LYS A 67 6.24 -32.79 -0.54
N ALA A 68 5.92 -33.66 -1.50
CA ALA A 68 6.90 -34.15 -2.49
C ALA A 68 7.26 -33.09 -3.56
N ARG A 69 6.40 -32.09 -3.78
CA ARG A 69 6.56 -31.05 -4.82
C ARG A 69 6.09 -29.69 -4.33
N VAL A 70 6.72 -29.17 -3.28
CA VAL A 70 6.30 -27.96 -2.57
C VAL A 70 6.19 -26.74 -3.48
N GLU A 71 7.23 -26.48 -4.30
CA GLU A 71 7.28 -25.31 -5.19
C GLU A 71 6.20 -25.38 -6.28
N GLY A 72 6.02 -26.55 -6.88
CA GLY A 72 4.98 -26.77 -7.90
C GLY A 72 3.57 -26.62 -7.35
N CYS A 73 3.31 -27.08 -6.12
CA CYS A 73 2.02 -26.88 -5.46
C CYS A 73 1.74 -25.39 -5.21
N ILE A 74 2.73 -24.64 -4.72
CA ILE A 74 2.56 -23.19 -4.47
C ILE A 74 2.29 -22.45 -5.78
N ALA A 75 3.08 -22.72 -6.83
CA ALA A 75 2.89 -22.08 -8.13
C ALA A 75 1.50 -22.38 -8.73
N GLY A 76 1.06 -23.64 -8.68
CA GLY A 76 -0.26 -24.03 -9.17
C GLY A 76 -1.40 -23.39 -8.38
N ALA A 77 -1.32 -23.40 -7.05
CA ALA A 77 -2.31 -22.76 -6.18
C ALA A 77 -2.37 -21.25 -6.39
N PHE A 78 -1.22 -20.61 -6.64
CA PHE A 78 -1.15 -19.18 -6.93
C PHE A 78 -1.81 -18.83 -8.26
N ILE A 79 -1.52 -19.59 -9.33
CA ILE A 79 -2.17 -19.39 -10.64
C ILE A 79 -3.69 -19.53 -10.53
N LEU A 80 -4.18 -20.57 -9.85
CA LEU A 80 -5.62 -20.77 -9.64
C LEU A 80 -6.26 -19.62 -8.86
N LYS A 81 -5.55 -19.11 -7.84
CA LYS A 81 -6.01 -17.95 -7.06
C LYS A 81 -6.12 -16.69 -7.93
N GLU A 82 -5.11 -16.40 -8.75
CA GLU A 82 -5.12 -15.25 -9.66
C GLU A 82 -6.22 -15.36 -10.72
N ILE A 83 -6.43 -16.55 -11.30
CA ILE A 83 -7.52 -16.79 -12.25
C ILE A 83 -8.88 -16.62 -11.57
N SER A 84 -9.06 -17.14 -10.36
CA SER A 84 -10.30 -16.95 -9.59
C SER A 84 -10.53 -15.47 -9.27
N TYR A 85 -9.48 -14.74 -8.87
CA TYR A 85 -9.58 -13.31 -8.62
C TYR A 85 -9.92 -12.53 -9.90
N PHE A 86 -9.23 -12.82 -11.00
CA PHE A 86 -9.51 -12.22 -12.31
C PHE A 86 -10.94 -12.50 -12.77
N SER A 87 -11.38 -13.75 -12.72
CA SER A 87 -12.76 -14.12 -13.05
C SER A 87 -13.75 -13.41 -12.14
N SER A 88 -13.45 -13.27 -10.84
CA SER A 88 -14.32 -12.53 -9.93
C SER A 88 -14.44 -11.04 -10.34
N VAL A 89 -13.34 -10.40 -10.73
CA VAL A 89 -13.34 -8.97 -11.07
C VAL A 89 -14.06 -8.69 -12.39
N TYR A 90 -14.02 -9.63 -13.35
CA TYR A 90 -14.54 -9.41 -14.71
C TYR A 90 -15.83 -10.18 -15.04
N SER A 91 -16.19 -11.22 -14.29
CA SER A 91 -17.50 -11.89 -14.41
C SER A 91 -18.58 -11.10 -13.67
N ALA A 92 -19.77 -11.01 -14.25
CA ALA A 92 -20.86 -10.11 -13.83
C ALA A 92 -21.18 -10.16 -12.31
N GLU A 93 -21.50 -9.00 -11.74
CA GLU A 93 -21.84 -8.78 -10.32
C GLU A 93 -22.93 -9.74 -9.80
N GLU A 94 -23.82 -10.22 -10.67
CA GLU A 94 -24.96 -11.07 -10.31
C GLU A 94 -24.59 -12.49 -9.88
N HIS A 95 -23.41 -12.99 -10.25
CA HIS A 95 -23.00 -14.39 -10.00
C HIS A 95 -21.70 -14.55 -9.21
N ASN A 96 -21.10 -13.45 -8.76
CA ASN A 96 -19.81 -13.49 -8.08
C ASN A 96 -19.96 -13.55 -6.55
N VAL A 97 -20.01 -14.78 -6.01
CA VAL A 97 -20.00 -15.06 -4.55
C VAL A 97 -18.75 -14.56 -3.81
N ASN A 98 -17.66 -14.27 -4.54
CA ASN A 98 -16.39 -13.78 -3.99
C ASN A 98 -16.14 -12.29 -4.32
N ALA A 99 -17.15 -11.56 -4.82
CA ALA A 99 -17.02 -10.14 -5.11
C ALA A 99 -16.64 -9.40 -3.82
N PRO A 100 -15.50 -8.69 -3.77
CA PRO A 100 -15.27 -7.77 -2.68
C PRO A 100 -16.38 -6.73 -2.71
N THR A 101 -17.13 -6.56 -1.62
CA THR A 101 -18.02 -5.40 -1.49
C THR A 101 -17.16 -4.16 -1.72
N MET A 102 -17.47 -3.40 -2.77
CA MET A 102 -16.74 -2.18 -3.11
C MET A 102 -16.79 -1.25 -1.89
N ARG A 103 -15.64 -1.00 -1.23
CA ARG A 103 -15.57 -0.15 -0.03
C ARG A 103 -15.70 1.35 -0.35
N TYR A 104 -15.81 1.70 -1.63
CA TYR A 104 -16.06 3.06 -2.08
C TYR A 104 -17.54 3.20 -2.36
N ASN A 105 -18.19 4.10 -1.61
CA ASN A 105 -19.55 4.56 -1.91
C ASN A 105 -19.55 5.10 -3.34
N MET A 106 -20.05 4.34 -4.30
CA MET A 106 -20.30 4.77 -5.68
C MET A 106 -21.56 5.67 -5.70
N GLY A 107 -21.56 6.77 -4.94
CA GLY A 107 -22.72 7.66 -4.90
C GLY A 107 -22.78 8.72 -3.81
N GLU A 108 -21.90 8.71 -2.82
CA GLU A 108 -21.85 9.80 -1.83
C GLU A 108 -20.61 10.67 -2.07
N GLU A 109 -20.83 11.86 -2.61
CA GLU A 109 -19.88 12.97 -2.49
C GLU A 109 -19.57 13.15 -0.99
N PRO A 110 -18.30 13.02 -0.55
CA PRO A 110 -17.97 13.22 0.85
C PRO A 110 -18.33 14.65 1.25
N PRO A 111 -18.88 14.89 2.45
CA PRO A 111 -19.15 16.25 2.91
C PRO A 111 -17.85 17.04 2.83
N LEU A 112 -17.87 18.20 2.16
CA LEU A 112 -16.73 19.11 2.12
C LEU A 112 -16.37 19.48 3.55
N THR A 113 -15.29 18.90 4.05
CA THR A 113 -14.68 19.34 5.30
C THR A 113 -13.85 20.59 5.01
N ASP A 114 -14.02 21.64 5.82
CA ASP A 114 -13.31 22.93 5.67
C ASP A 114 -11.79 22.85 5.97
N LEU A 115 -11.27 21.66 6.28
CA LEU A 115 -9.86 21.45 6.63
C LEU A 115 -9.02 21.08 5.39
N PRO A 116 -7.99 21.87 5.04
CA PRO A 116 -7.20 21.68 3.81
C PRO A 116 -6.42 20.36 3.76
N LEU A 117 -6.15 19.76 4.92
CA LEU A 117 -5.43 18.47 5.03
C LEU A 117 -6.22 17.28 4.47
N PHE A 118 -7.56 17.38 4.42
CA PHE A 118 -8.45 16.28 4.01
C PHE A 118 -9.07 16.48 2.62
N GLN A 119 -8.65 17.51 1.88
CA GLN A 119 -9.14 17.79 0.52
C GLN A 119 -8.52 16.89 -0.57
N SER A 120 -7.75 15.85 -0.20
CA SER A 120 -7.10 15.01 -1.21
C SER A 120 -8.14 14.14 -1.93
N THR A 121 -8.57 14.61 -3.11
CA THR A 121 -9.30 13.78 -4.06
C THR A 121 -8.32 12.76 -4.63
N GLY A 122 -8.43 11.51 -4.18
CA GLY A 122 -7.72 10.42 -4.83
C GLY A 122 -8.12 10.39 -6.31
N ALA A 123 -7.15 10.37 -7.22
CA ALA A 123 -7.43 10.28 -8.64
C ALA A 123 -8.10 8.93 -8.94
N SER A 124 -9.43 8.93 -9.03
CA SER A 124 -10.20 7.75 -9.41
C SER A 124 -9.73 7.24 -10.78
N ALA A 125 -9.63 5.92 -10.91
CA ALA A 125 -9.18 5.21 -12.11
C ALA A 125 -9.95 5.62 -13.38
N MET A 126 -11.15 6.21 -13.23
CA MET A 126 -11.97 6.74 -14.32
C MET A 126 -11.25 7.79 -15.21
N LYS A 127 -10.30 8.57 -14.66
CA LYS A 127 -9.48 9.47 -15.49
C LYS A 127 -8.57 8.73 -16.48
N ARG A 128 -8.15 7.49 -16.20
CA ARG A 128 -7.32 6.68 -17.11
C ARG A 128 -8.12 6.14 -18.30
N GLN A 129 -9.36 5.67 -18.11
CA GLN A 129 -10.22 5.27 -19.24
C GLN A 129 -10.50 6.43 -20.20
N ASN A 130 -10.80 7.62 -19.66
CA ASN A 130 -11.01 8.82 -20.47
C ASN A 130 -9.75 9.25 -21.24
N TRP A 131 -8.55 8.95 -20.75
CA TRP A 131 -7.29 9.25 -21.43
C TRP A 131 -6.99 8.29 -22.58
N ILE A 132 -7.34 7.00 -22.41
CA ILE A 132 -7.19 5.96 -23.44
C ILE A 132 -8.22 6.17 -24.57
N SER A 133 -9.47 6.48 -24.22
CA SER A 133 -10.51 6.81 -25.21
C SER A 133 -10.15 8.05 -26.04
N LYS A 134 -9.51 9.06 -25.44
CA LYS A 134 -9.05 10.28 -26.15
C LYS A 134 -7.82 10.08 -27.04
N LYS A 135 -7.09 8.95 -26.91
CA LYS A 135 -5.93 8.62 -27.75
C LYS A 135 -6.28 7.80 -29.00
N GLN A 136 -7.46 7.18 -29.06
CA GLN A 136 -7.87 6.43 -30.25
C GLN A 136 -8.36 7.41 -31.33
N PRO A 137 -7.83 7.36 -32.57
CA PRO A 137 -8.30 8.21 -33.64
C PRO A 137 -9.76 7.89 -33.95
N THR A 138 -10.58 8.92 -34.13
CA THR A 138 -11.99 8.76 -34.47
C THR A 138 -12.11 8.16 -35.89
N SER A 139 -13.23 7.49 -36.19
CA SER A 139 -13.47 6.86 -37.50
C SER A 139 -13.20 7.79 -38.68
N LYS A 140 -13.56 9.08 -38.54
CA LYS A 140 -13.29 10.14 -39.52
C LYS A 140 -11.79 10.44 -39.72
N GLN A 141 -10.97 10.29 -38.68
CA GLN A 141 -9.52 10.46 -38.78
C GLN A 141 -8.83 9.27 -39.44
N LEU A 142 -9.34 8.05 -39.24
CA LEU A 142 -8.87 6.84 -39.92
C LEU A 142 -9.22 6.85 -41.41
N GLU A 143 -10.38 7.41 -41.77
CA GLU A 143 -10.82 7.54 -43.17
C GLU A 143 -9.99 8.59 -43.93
N LYS A 144 -9.66 9.71 -43.27
CA LYS A 144 -8.73 10.71 -43.82
C LYS A 144 -7.32 10.15 -44.04
N MET A 145 -6.77 9.42 -43.06
CA MET A 145 -5.47 8.76 -43.21
C MET A 145 -5.46 7.65 -44.28
N ARG A 146 -6.61 7.07 -44.63
CA ARG A 146 -6.72 6.12 -45.75
C ARG A 146 -6.69 6.82 -47.11
N GLN A 147 -7.28 8.01 -47.21
CA GLN A 147 -7.29 8.79 -48.44
C GLN A 147 -5.91 9.39 -48.74
N ASP A 148 -5.20 9.87 -47.72
CA ASP A 148 -3.86 10.47 -47.82
C ASP A 148 -2.74 9.45 -48.19
N VAL A 149 -3.04 8.14 -48.25
CA VAL A 149 -2.11 7.07 -48.62
C VAL A 149 -2.31 6.59 -50.07
N ILE A 150 -3.41 6.98 -50.70
CA ILE A 150 -3.80 6.55 -52.05
C ILE A 150 -3.45 7.62 -53.11
N ASP A 151 -3.14 8.84 -52.69
CA ASP A 151 -2.52 9.90 -53.51
C ASP A 151 -0.99 9.91 -53.34
#